data_AF-A0A967ERT4-F1
#
_entry.id   AF-A0A967ERT4-F1
#
_cell.length_a   1.000
_cell.length_b   1.000
_cell.length_c   1.000
_cell.angle_alpha   90.00
_cell.angle_beta   90.00
_cell.angle_gamma   90.00
#
_symmetry.space_group_name_H-M   'P 1'
#
loop_
_entity.id
_entity.type
_entity.pdbx_description
1 polymer ?
#
loop_
_entity_poly.entity_id
_entity_poly.type
_entity_poly.pdbx_seq_one_letter_code
_entity_poly.pdbx_strand_id
1 'polypeptide(L)'
;PDNSRKDEWWQVEMQLLSVPPREMVWTLRPAQFTGREIFTMGGEQRFVQAVRFIHDQPVTPAVKESRADRKTTGKSPLRIIK
;
A
#
# COMPACT_ATOMS: atom_id res chain seq x y z
N PRO A 1 -5.01 -26.55 -25.35
CA PRO A 1 -5.18 -25.11 -25.60
C PRO A 1 -4.68 -24.32 -24.39
N ASP A 2 -3.49 -23.73 -24.51
CA ASP A 2 -2.86 -22.95 -23.45
C ASP A 2 -3.58 -21.59 -23.32
N ASN A 3 -4.43 -21.45 -22.31
CA ASN A 3 -5.29 -20.26 -22.11
C ASN A 3 -4.51 -19.06 -21.51
N SER A 4 -3.18 -19.14 -21.40
CA SER A 4 -2.36 -18.18 -20.66
C SER A 4 -1.96 -16.91 -21.44
N ARG A 5 -2.34 -16.75 -22.71
CA ARG A 5 -1.70 -15.76 -23.61
C ARG A 5 -2.55 -14.55 -24.01
N LYS A 6 -3.42 -14.10 -23.12
CA LYS A 6 -3.96 -12.73 -23.17
C LYS A 6 -3.74 -12.04 -21.84
N ASP A 7 -2.51 -12.06 -21.35
CA ASP A 7 -2.12 -11.15 -20.28
C ASP A 7 -2.25 -9.74 -20.86
N GLU A 8 -3.27 -9.03 -20.42
CA GLU A 8 -3.54 -7.66 -20.77
C GLU A 8 -2.47 -6.77 -20.11
N TRP A 9 -1.81 -5.92 -20.90
CA TRP A 9 -0.75 -5.02 -20.43
C TRP A 9 -1.21 -3.59 -20.59
N TRP A 10 -1.02 -2.79 -19.54
CA TRP A 10 -1.44 -1.40 -19.49
C TRP A 10 -0.20 -0.49 -19.46
N GLN A 11 -0.18 0.53 -20.31
CA GLN A 11 0.81 1.61 -20.25
C GLN A 11 0.25 2.72 -19.37
N VAL A 12 0.95 3.03 -18.28
CA VAL A 12 0.53 4.03 -17.30
C VAL A 12 1.58 5.12 -17.22
N GLU A 13 1.17 6.36 -17.52
CA GLU A 13 2.00 7.56 -17.43
C GLU A 13 1.59 8.35 -16.18
N MET A 14 2.54 8.64 -15.30
CA MET A 14 2.30 9.32 -14.03
C MET A 14 3.35 10.39 -13.76
N GLN A 15 2.91 11.50 -13.18
CA GLN A 15 3.81 12.50 -12.60
C GLN A 15 4.07 12.17 -11.13
N LEU A 16 5.30 11.79 -10.82
CA LEU A 16 5.70 11.54 -9.44
C LEU A 16 6.03 12.86 -8.76
N LEU A 17 5.25 13.19 -7.72
CA LEU A 17 5.43 14.34 -6.84
C LEU A 17 6.65 14.14 -5.91
N SER A 18 7.82 14.06 -6.51
CA SER A 18 9.13 14.05 -5.84
C SER A 18 9.79 15.42 -5.94
N VAL A 19 10.88 15.65 -5.21
CA VAL A 19 11.71 16.86 -5.36
C VAL A 19 13.05 16.44 -5.97
N PRO A 20 13.36 16.82 -7.23
CA PRO A 20 12.49 17.52 -8.19
C PRO A 20 11.40 16.59 -8.77
N PRO A 21 10.28 17.13 -9.30
CA PRO A 21 9.24 16.33 -9.95
C PRO A 21 9.80 15.52 -11.11
N ARG A 22 9.29 14.30 -11.30
CA ARG A 22 9.77 13.39 -12.36
C ARG A 22 8.58 12.79 -13.10
N GLU A 23 8.70 12.73 -14.42
CA GLU A 23 7.80 11.96 -15.27
C GLU A 23 8.22 10.48 -15.27
N MET A 24 7.27 9.56 -15.11
CA MET A 24 7.52 8.13 -15.12
C MET A 24 6.48 7.40 -15.97
N VAL A 25 6.97 6.48 -16.81
CA VAL A 25 6.14 5.57 -17.61
C VAL A 25 6.38 4.16 -17.11
N TRP A 26 5.32 3.50 -16.62
CA TRP A 26 5.37 2.11 -16.15
C TRP A 26 4.42 1.23 -16.96
N THR A 27 4.93 0.09 -17.41
CA THR A 27 4.12 -0.96 -18.04
C THR A 27 3.71 -1.96 -16.97
N LEU A 28 2.43 -1.95 -16.60
CA LEU A 28 1.90 -2.73 -15.48
C LEU A 28 0.87 -3.74 -15.94
N ARG A 29 0.74 -4.85 -15.20
CA ARG A 29 -0.39 -5.77 -15.32
C ARG A 29 -1.59 -5.27 -14.51
N PRO A 30 -2.82 -5.71 -14.84
CA PRO A 30 -4.02 -5.36 -14.07
C PRO A 30 -3.89 -5.66 -12.56
N ALA A 31 -3.30 -6.81 -12.19
CA ALA A 31 -3.10 -7.16 -10.79
C ALA A 31 -2.16 -6.18 -10.05
N GLN A 32 -1.13 -5.69 -10.73
CA GLN A 32 -0.15 -4.74 -10.18
C GLN A 32 -0.76 -3.34 -10.04
N PHE A 33 -1.50 -2.87 -11.05
CA PHE A 33 -2.18 -1.58 -11.02
C PHE A 33 -3.32 -1.53 -10.00
N THR A 34 -4.06 -2.63 -9.83
CA THR A 34 -5.15 -2.72 -8.83
C THR A 34 -4.65 -2.93 -7.40
N GLY A 35 -3.34 -3.02 -7.17
CA GLY A 35 -2.76 -3.25 -5.85
C GLY A 35 -2.91 -4.67 -5.33
N ARG A 36 -3.26 -5.63 -6.19
CA ARG A 36 -3.38 -7.07 -5.85
C ARG A 36 -2.04 -7.80 -5.91
N GLU A 37 -1.03 -7.19 -6.53
CA GLU A 37 0.32 -7.76 -6.69
C GLU A 37 1.39 -6.67 -6.46
N ILE A 38 2.44 -7.02 -5.72
CA ILE A 38 3.66 -6.20 -5.56
C ILE A 38 4.52 -6.37 -6.80
N PHE A 39 5.10 -5.28 -7.30
CA PHE A 39 5.98 -5.29 -8.46
C PHE A 39 7.26 -4.52 -8.18
N THR A 40 8.27 -4.70 -9.03
CA THR A 40 9.57 -4.03 -8.86
C THR A 40 9.82 -3.09 -10.01
N MET A 41 10.07 -1.81 -9.73
CA MET A 41 10.49 -0.81 -10.71
C MET A 41 11.78 -0.13 -10.25
N GLY A 42 12.77 -0.05 -11.13
CA GLY A 42 14.05 0.60 -10.81
C GLY A 42 14.81 -0.07 -9.65
N GLY A 43 14.63 -1.38 -9.44
CA GLY A 43 15.27 -2.13 -8.35
C GLY A 43 14.53 -2.06 -7.00
N GLU A 44 13.46 -1.27 -6.90
CA GLU A 44 12.68 -1.14 -5.67
C GLU A 44 11.31 -1.80 -5.81
N GLN A 45 10.88 -2.50 -4.76
CA GLN A 45 9.53 -3.06 -4.66
C GLN A 45 8.51 -1.94 -4.42
N ARG A 46 7.40 -1.98 -5.15
CA ARG A 46 6.31 -1.00 -5.16
C ARG A 46 4.97 -1.74 -5.20
N PHE A 47 3.92 -1.07 -4.73
CA PHE A 47 2.53 -1.51 -4.89
C PHE A 47 1.62 -0.27 -4.99
N VAL A 48 0.47 -0.42 -5.64
CA VAL A 48 -0.51 0.66 -5.76
C VAL A 48 -1.55 0.55 -4.64
N GLN A 49 -1.80 1.66 -3.94
CA GLN A 49 -2.84 1.75 -2.91
C GLN A 49 -3.74 2.95 -3.19
N ALA A 50 -5.05 2.71 -3.23
CA ALA A 50 -6.03 3.79 -3.26
C ALA A 50 -6.02 4.51 -1.90
N VAL A 51 -5.67 5.79 -1.91
CA VAL A 51 -5.74 6.65 -0.72
C VAL A 51 -7.08 7.39 -0.74
N ARG A 52 -7.84 7.29 0.35
CA ARG A 52 -9.01 8.13 0.58
C ARG A 52 -8.53 9.40 1.28
N PHE A 53 -8.72 10.57 0.67
CA PHE A 53 -8.49 11.85 1.33
C PHE A 53 -9.65 12.12 2.29
N ILE A 54 -9.64 11.48 3.46
CA ILE A 54 -10.58 11.77 4.54
C ILE A 54 -10.14 13.10 5.14
N HIS A 55 -10.90 14.17 4.90
CA HIS A 55 -10.59 15.51 5.39
C HIS A 55 -10.74 15.67 6.92
N ASP A 56 -10.97 14.59 7.67
CA ASP A 56 -11.30 14.68 9.10
C ASP A 56 -11.02 13.41 9.94
N GLN A 57 -10.02 12.58 9.57
CA GLN A 57 -9.60 11.48 10.45
C GLN A 57 -8.26 11.76 11.14
N PRO A 58 -8.20 11.65 12.48
CA PRO A 58 -6.93 11.72 13.19
C PRO A 58 -6.05 10.55 12.74
N VAL A 59 -4.86 10.87 12.25
CA VAL A 59 -3.83 9.91 11.85
C VAL A 59 -3.44 9.04 13.03
N THR A 60 -4.01 7.83 13.13
CA THR A 60 -3.40 6.79 13.95
C THR A 60 -2.22 6.21 13.17
N PRO A 61 -0.99 6.27 13.70
CA PRO A 61 0.17 5.73 13.01
C PRO A 61 -0.02 4.23 12.79
N ALA A 62 0.23 3.78 11.55
CA ALA A 62 0.17 2.38 11.16
C ALA A 62 1.02 1.54 12.13
N VAL A 63 0.36 0.70 12.92
CA VAL A 63 1.01 -0.27 13.79
C VAL A 63 1.82 -1.21 12.89
N LYS A 64 3.15 -1.13 12.99
CA LYS A 64 4.03 -2.14 12.41
C LYS A 64 3.70 -3.47 13.09
N GLU A 65 3.10 -4.38 12.34
CA GLU A 65 2.81 -5.74 12.77
C GLU A 65 4.11 -6.42 13.19
N SER A 66 4.34 -6.43 14.50
CA SER A 66 5.47 -7.12 15.12
C SER A 66 4.98 -8.50 15.50
N ARG A 67 5.41 -9.51 14.73
CA ARG A 67 5.25 -10.91 15.11
C ARG A 67 6.03 -11.17 16.40
N ALA A 68 5.34 -11.40 17.52
CA ALA A 68 5.81 -12.25 18.62
C ALA A 68 4.67 -12.53 19.62
N ASP A 69 4.27 -13.80 19.66
CA ASP A 69 3.91 -14.60 20.84
C ASP A 69 3.26 -13.97 22.11
N ARG A 70 2.10 -14.54 22.44
CA ARG A 70 1.81 -15.23 23.73
C ARG A 70 1.37 -14.40 24.97
N LYS A 71 0.04 -14.52 25.21
CA LYS A 71 -0.65 -14.91 26.46
C LYS A 71 -0.97 -13.86 27.56
N THR A 72 -2.23 -13.94 27.98
CA THR A 72 -2.83 -13.71 29.32
C THR A 72 -3.09 -12.28 29.83
N THR A 73 -4.39 -11.96 29.91
CA THR A 73 -5.13 -11.42 31.06
C THR A 73 -4.43 -10.36 31.93
N GLY A 74 -4.90 -9.11 31.88
CA GLY A 74 -4.47 -8.09 32.83
C GLY A 74 -5.26 -6.78 32.73
N LYS A 75 -6.30 -6.68 33.57
CA LYS A 75 -7.00 -5.48 34.10
C LYS A 75 -6.48 -4.11 33.64
N SER A 76 -7.38 -3.33 33.01
CA SER A 76 -7.21 -1.91 32.69
C SER A 76 -6.95 -1.04 33.94
N PRO A 77 -5.85 -0.25 34.00
CA PRO A 77 -5.77 0.92 34.86
C PRO A 77 -6.20 2.11 33.98
N LEU A 78 -7.24 2.85 34.31
CA LEU A 78 -7.12 4.13 35.02
C LEU A 78 -8.53 4.74 35.14
N ARG A 79 -8.80 5.46 36.24
CA ARG A 79 -10.09 6.15 36.52
C ARG A 79 -10.00 7.64 36.17
N ILE A 80 -11.08 8.19 35.65
CA ILE A 80 -11.27 9.62 35.39
C ILE A 80 -11.74 10.30 36.70
N ILE A 81 -11.14 11.44 37.04
CA ILE A 81 -11.55 12.30 38.17
C ILE A 81 -12.31 13.50 37.59
N LYS A 82 -13.44 13.84 38.22
CA LYS A 82 -14.34 14.96 37.88
C LYS A 82 -13.88 16.25 38.54
#